data_AF-A0A6N4XBF5-F1
#
_entry.id   AF-A0A6N4XBF5-F1
#
_cell.length_a   1.000
_cell.length_b   1.000
_cell.length_c   1.000
_cell.angle_alpha   90.00
_cell.angle_beta   90.00
_cell.angle_gamma   90.00
#
_symmetry.space_group_name_H-M   'P 1'
#
loop_
_entity.id
_entity.type
_entity.pdbx_description
1 polymer ?
#
loop_
_entity_poly.entity_id
_entity_poly.type
_entity_poly.pdbx_seq_one_letter_code
_entity_poly.pdbx_strand_id
1 'polypeptide(L)'
;MDGSHTRSRTGGESVGYQGRKSSRTSNCIFLCDNQGQMLSMGKPISGEHHDLYDIEETLEDILGLLNDTDIECKGLFLNADSGFDSKNFRDLLDQK
;
A
#
# COMPACT_ATOMS: atom_id res chain seq x y z
N MET A 1 -4.41 2.88 6.07
CA MET A 1 -3.57 2.35 5.00
C MET A 1 -2.15 2.44 5.49
N ASP A 2 -1.43 1.34 5.49
CA ASP A 2 -0.08 1.32 6.04
C ASP A 2 0.88 0.62 5.10
N GLY A 3 2.13 1.06 5.12
CA GLY A 3 3.23 0.51 4.33
C GLY A 3 4.02 -0.50 5.16
N SER A 4 4.40 -1.63 4.56
CA SER A 4 5.26 -2.61 5.22
C SER A 4 6.45 -2.98 4.36
N HIS A 5 7.64 -2.71 4.89
CA HIS A 5 8.87 -3.28 4.38
C HIS A 5 9.14 -4.66 5.00
N THR A 6 8.80 -5.71 4.26
CA THR A 6 9.02 -7.11 4.65
C THR A 6 10.39 -7.58 4.15
N ARG A 7 11.17 -8.25 5.01
CA ARG A 7 12.49 -8.79 4.62
C ARG A 7 12.37 -10.00 3.70
N SER A 8 13.09 -9.98 2.59
CA SER A 8 13.05 -11.04 1.56
C SER A 8 14.39 -11.76 1.49
N ARG A 9 14.53 -12.83 2.28
CA ARG A 9 15.82 -13.53 2.51
C ARG A 9 16.30 -14.36 1.32
N THR A 10 15.38 -14.87 0.50
CA THR A 10 15.64 -15.78 -0.62
C THR A 10 15.43 -15.13 -1.99
N GLY A 11 15.34 -13.79 -2.05
CA GLY A 11 14.93 -13.08 -3.26
C GLY A 11 13.41 -13.10 -3.45
N GLY A 12 12.97 -12.83 -4.68
CA GLY A 12 11.57 -12.63 -5.08
C GLY A 12 11.51 -11.70 -6.30
N GLU A 13 10.34 -11.57 -6.91
CA GLU A 13 10.16 -10.75 -8.13
C GLU A 13 10.39 -9.25 -7.85
N SER A 14 9.93 -8.76 -6.69
CA SER A 14 10.03 -7.35 -6.29
C SER A 14 10.87 -7.19 -5.02
N VAL A 15 12.20 -7.26 -5.13
CA VAL A 15 13.11 -7.25 -3.97
C VAL A 15 14.34 -6.36 -4.18
N GLY A 16 14.54 -5.41 -3.28
CA GLY A 16 15.70 -4.52 -3.31
C GLY A 16 16.06 -3.95 -1.95
N TYR A 17 17.16 -3.21 -1.89
CA TYR A 17 17.83 -2.89 -0.63
C TYR A 17 17.21 -1.66 0.05
N GLN A 18 16.81 -1.82 1.31
CA GLN A 18 16.31 -0.73 2.14
C GLN A 18 17.33 -0.41 3.24
N GLY A 19 18.00 0.74 3.11
CA GLY A 19 18.92 1.31 4.08
C GLY A 19 18.38 1.41 5.52
N ARG A 20 17.12 1.82 5.75
CA ARG A 20 16.56 1.88 7.13
C ARG A 20 16.49 0.50 7.78
N LYS A 21 16.29 -0.55 6.99
CA LYS A 21 16.16 -1.93 7.49
C LYS A 21 17.48 -2.72 7.36
N SER A 22 18.50 -2.12 6.75
CA SER A 22 19.79 -2.72 6.39
C SER A 22 19.64 -4.13 5.79
N SER A 23 18.67 -4.31 4.90
CA SER A 23 18.34 -5.63 4.33
C SER A 23 17.61 -5.48 3.01
N ARG A 24 17.59 -6.56 2.22
CA ARG A 24 16.72 -6.65 1.04
C ARG A 24 15.27 -6.86 1.49
N THR A 25 14.38 -6.01 1.03
CA THR A 25 12.97 -5.99 1.41
C THR A 25 12.09 -5.89 0.17
N SER A 26 10.82 -6.20 0.37
CA SER A 26 9.71 -5.84 -0.50
C SER A 26 8.81 -4.87 0.27
N ASN A 27 8.40 -3.77 -0.35
CA ASN A 27 7.39 -2.89 0.19
C ASN A 27 6.00 -3.32 -0.28
N CYS A 28 5.01 -3.30 0.60
CA CYS A 28 3.61 -3.56 0.27
C CYS A 28 2.72 -2.56 1.00
N ILE A 29 1.65 -2.12 0.34
CA ILE A 29 0.62 -1.26 0.93
C ILE A 29 -0.57 -2.10 1.34
N PHE A 30 -1.12 -1.82 2.52
CA PHE A 30 -2.25 -2.55 3.08
C PHE A 30 -3.43 -1.64 3.34
N LEU A 31 -4.64 -2.14 3.01
CA LEU A 31 -5.90 -1.51 3.40
C LEU A 31 -6.58 -2.37 4.47
N CYS A 32 -6.94 -1.72 5.57
CA CYS A 32 -7.67 -2.32 6.68
C CYS A 32 -8.94 -1.53 6.95
N ASP A 33 -9.94 -2.21 7.52
CA ASP A 33 -11.13 -1.57 8.05
C ASP A 33 -10.88 -0.87 9.40
N ASN A 34 -11.93 -0.30 9.98
CA ASN A 34 -11.86 0.41 11.26
C ASN A 34 -11.68 -0.51 12.49
N GLN A 35 -11.80 -1.82 12.35
CA GLN A 35 -11.50 -2.83 13.38
C GLN A 35 -10.09 -3.39 13.24
N GLY A 36 -9.35 -2.98 12.20
CA GLY A 36 -8.02 -3.48 11.88
C GLY A 36 -8.04 -4.78 11.07
N GLN A 37 -9.19 -5.22 10.57
CA GLN A 37 -9.28 -6.35 9.64
C GLN A 37 -8.68 -5.95 8.30
N MET A 38 -7.73 -6.75 7.82
CA MET A 38 -7.15 -6.56 6.50
C MET A 38 -8.19 -6.88 5.43
N LEU A 39 -8.39 -5.95 4.50
CA LEU A 39 -9.34 -6.08 3.39
C LEU A 39 -8.62 -6.40 2.08
N SER A 40 -7.49 -5.73 1.84
CA SER A 40 -6.74 -5.85 0.58
C SER A 40 -5.27 -5.47 0.77
N MET A 41 -4.45 -5.90 -0.17
CA MET A 41 -3.01 -5.66 -0.23
C MET A 41 -2.64 -5.30 -1.67
N GLY A 42 -1.83 -4.25 -1.82
CA GLY A 42 -1.23 -3.88 -3.09
C GLY A 42 -0.17 -4.88 -3.56
N LYS A 43 0.20 -4.80 -4.83
CA LYS A 43 1.30 -5.62 -5.36
C LYS A 43 2.61 -5.34 -4.62
N PRO A 44 3.47 -6.35 -4.42
CA PRO A 44 4.80 -6.13 -3.85
C PRO A 44 5.66 -5.25 -4.75
N ILE A 45 6.27 -4.22 -4.17
CA ILE A 45 7.20 -3.30 -4.81
C ILE A 45 8.61 -3.52 -4.24
N SER A 46 9.65 -3.25 -5.02
CA SER A 46 11.03 -3.39 -4.56
C SER A 46 11.36 -2.46 -3.38
N GLY A 47 12.13 -2.97 -2.40
CA GLY A 47 12.30 -2.34 -1.08
C GLY A 47 13.04 -1.00 -1.03
N GLU A 48 13.72 -0.60 -2.10
CA GLU A 48 14.33 0.72 -2.26
C GLU A 48 13.30 1.84 -2.43
N HIS A 49 12.07 1.49 -2.83
CA HIS A 49 10.98 2.45 -3.02
C HIS A 49 10.26 2.74 -1.71
N HIS A 50 9.80 3.97 -1.56
CA HIS A 50 8.99 4.43 -0.43
C HIS A 50 7.49 4.25 -0.70
N ASP A 51 6.65 4.44 0.31
CA ASP A 51 5.22 4.13 0.25
C ASP A 51 4.44 4.95 -0.80
N LEU A 52 4.89 6.16 -1.13
CA LEU A 52 4.29 6.98 -2.19
C LEU A 52 4.67 6.58 -3.62
N TYR A 53 5.60 5.64 -3.80
CA TYR A 53 6.00 5.18 -5.13
C TYR A 53 4.87 4.35 -5.76
N ASP A 54 4.42 4.73 -6.96
CA ASP A 54 3.30 4.12 -7.68
C ASP A 54 2.02 3.97 -6.82
N ILE A 55 1.78 4.93 -5.92
CA ILE A 55 0.65 4.88 -4.99
C ILE A 55 -0.70 4.94 -5.71
N GLU A 56 -0.78 5.67 -6.83
CA GLU A 56 -2.01 5.77 -7.64
C GLU A 56 -2.39 4.41 -8.22
N GLU A 57 -1.45 3.74 -8.91
CA GLU A 57 -1.66 2.39 -9.46
C GLU A 57 -1.98 1.38 -8.35
N THR A 58 -1.25 1.46 -7.22
CA THR A 58 -1.47 0.57 -6.08
C THR A 58 -2.87 0.75 -5.48
N LEU A 59 -3.35 1.99 -5.37
CA LEU A 59 -4.69 2.28 -4.88
C LEU A 59 -5.76 1.81 -5.87
N GLU A 60 -5.56 2.02 -7.17
CA GLU A 60 -6.48 1.55 -8.19
C GLU A 60 -6.61 0.03 -8.19
N ASP A 61 -5.50 -0.69 -8.05
CA ASP A 61 -5.49 -2.15 -7.90
C ASP A 61 -6.27 -2.60 -6.66
N ILE A 62 -6.01 -1.95 -5.52
CA ILE A 62 -6.68 -2.25 -4.24
C ILE A 62 -8.19 -2.01 -4.35
N LEU A 63 -8.60 -0.85 -4.86
CA LEU A 63 -10.01 -0.49 -5.03
C LEU A 63 -10.70 -1.36 -6.08
N GLY A 64 -10.01 -1.71 -7.15
CA GLY A 64 -10.48 -2.66 -8.15
C GLY A 64 -10.82 -4.01 -7.52
N LEU A 65 -9.92 -4.56 -6.72
CA LEU A 65 -10.15 -5.82 -6.02
C LEU A 65 -11.36 -5.76 -5.06
N LEU A 66 -11.54 -4.64 -4.36
CA LEU A 66 -12.68 -4.46 -3.44
C LEU A 66 -14.02 -4.36 -4.19
N ASN A 67 -14.03 -3.66 -5.33
CA ASN A 67 -15.21 -3.62 -6.20
C ASN A 67 -15.54 -4.99 -6.80
N ASP A 68 -14.53 -5.75 -7.24
CA ASP A 68 -14.70 -7.10 -7.79
C ASP A 68 -15.24 -8.09 -6.75
N THR A 69 -14.99 -7.83 -5.47
CA THR A 69 -15.45 -8.66 -4.33
C THR A 69 -16.75 -8.15 -3.70
N ASP A 70 -17.36 -7.11 -4.27
CA ASP A 70 -18.60 -6.46 -3.77
C ASP A 70 -18.48 -5.97 -2.31
N ILE A 71 -17.26 -5.56 -1.92
CA ILE A 71 -16.99 -5.01 -0.59
C ILE A 71 -17.26 -3.50 -0.62
N GLU A 72 -18.31 -3.06 0.06
CA GLU A 72 -18.65 -1.64 0.16
C GLU A 72 -17.52 -0.87 0.86
N CYS A 73 -16.87 0.04 0.11
CA CYS A 73 -15.78 0.85 0.62
C CYS A 73 -16.26 2.11 1.39
N LYS A 74 -17.57 2.27 1.55
CA LYS A 74 -18.18 3.47 2.15
C LYS A 74 -17.91 3.49 3.66
N GLY A 75 -17.17 4.51 4.11
CA GLY A 75 -16.78 4.63 5.51
C GLY A 75 -15.48 3.91 5.87
N LEU A 76 -14.73 3.43 4.88
CA LEU A 76 -13.36 2.98 5.11
C LEU A 76 -12.51 4.13 5.67
N PHE A 77 -11.96 3.92 6.85
CA PHE A 77 -11.06 4.88 7.45
C PHE A 77 -9.63 4.56 7.02
N LEU A 78 -9.11 5.35 6.08
CA LEU A 78 -7.71 5.29 5.71
C LEU A 78 -6.88 5.90 6.85
N ASN A 79 -6.43 5.06 7.79
CA ASN A 79 -5.39 5.46 8.75
C ASN A 79 -4.06 5.60 8.00
N ALA A 80 -3.90 6.71 7.29
CA ALA A 80 -2.71 7.08 6.54
C ALA A 80 -1.88 8.00 7.44
N ASP A 81 -0.62 7.62 7.69
CA ASP A 81 0.29 8.50 8.41
C ASP A 81 0.74 9.67 7.49
N SER A 82 1.51 10.60 8.03
CA SER A 82 2.02 11.73 7.25
C SER A 82 2.89 11.32 6.05
N GLY A 83 3.35 10.07 5.99
CA GLY A 83 4.09 9.51 4.86
C GLY A 83 3.23 9.33 3.61
N PHE A 84 1.91 9.19 3.77
CA PHE A 84 0.94 9.13 2.68
C PHE A 84 0.33 10.49 2.34
N ASP A 85 0.65 11.54 3.11
CA ASP A 85 0.07 12.87 2.94
C ASP A 85 0.72 13.65 1.79
N SER A 86 0.43 13.23 0.56
CA SER A 86 0.81 13.94 -0.66
C SER A 86 -0.40 14.57 -1.33
N LYS A 87 -0.17 15.68 -2.05
CA LYS A 87 -1.26 16.37 -2.79
C LYS A 87 -1.93 15.44 -3.79
N ASN A 88 -1.14 14.67 -4.55
CA ASN A 88 -1.65 13.71 -5.53
C ASN A 88 -2.53 12.65 -4.88
N PHE A 89 -2.14 12.12 -3.72
CA PHE A 89 -2.92 11.13 -2.99
C PHE A 89 -4.29 11.67 -2.53
N ARG A 90 -4.34 12.93 -2.08
CA ARG A 90 -5.60 13.61 -1.74
C ARG A 90 -6.48 13.81 -2.97
N ASP A 91 -5.90 14.33 -4.05
CA ASP A 91 -6.61 14.58 -5.31
C ASP A 91 -7.20 13.27 -5.89
N LEU A 92 -6.51 12.14 -5.72
CA LEU A 92 -6.98 10.81 -6.12
C LEU A 92 -8.19 10.34 -5.28
N LEU A 93 -8.15 10.56 -3.97
CA LEU A 93 -9.24 10.18 -3.07
C LEU A 93 -10.49 11.05 -3.30
N ASP A 94 -10.32 12.33 -3.61
CA ASP A 94 -11.45 13.24 -3.88
C ASP A 94 -12.15 12.96 -5.23
N GLN A 95 -11.50 12.25 -6.15
CA GLN A 95 -12.07 11.88 -7.46
C GLN A 95 -12.90 10.59 -7.45
N LYS A 96 -12.86 9.81 -6.37
CA LYS A 96 -13.50 8.49 -6.24
C LYS A 96 -14.70 8.53 -5.29
#